data_AF-A0A511KQI2-F1
#
_entry.id   AF-A0A511KQI2-F1
#
_cell.length_a   1.000
_cell.length_b   1.000
_cell.length_c   1.000
_cell.angle_alpha   90.00
_cell.angle_beta   90.00
_cell.angle_gamma   90.00
#
_symmetry.space_group_name_H-M   'P 1'
#
loop_
_entity.id
_entity.type
_entity.pdbx_description
1 polymer ?
#
loop_
_entity_poly.entity_id
_entity_poly.type
_entity_poly.pdbx_seq_one_letter_code
_entity_poly.pdbx_strand_id
1 'polypeptide(L)'
;MAADLSVPLDELIETKLGALSLRDDDEMVNFVKGLVEEESFEPEDRKSAILGMLEADEEDETTSSAVDELLGETTGYQDAVAARRRAEAAAKAPVKAAVEKAKKPLTAEEEAVRKAELLKTYGYMAEETEGERLEREEAERQAQSDKAYKDPSQMSRKQRKKALEGVDLLALPNLNQHHVQEQERQRREASSKAAQAKKAKDDADRRKQKEDAAKKLEEKRKRAQKVERKG
;
A
#
# COMPACT_ATOMS: atom_id res chain seq x y z
N MET A 1 -13.59 27.86 -21.08
CA MET A 1 -12.49 28.76 -21.50
C MET A 1 -11.19 28.18 -20.97
N ALA A 2 -10.04 28.42 -21.62
CA ALA A 2 -8.76 28.02 -21.04
C ALA A 2 -8.55 28.84 -19.75
N ALA A 3 -8.47 28.17 -18.60
CA ALA A 3 -8.21 28.84 -17.33
C ALA A 3 -6.84 29.51 -17.42
N ASP A 4 -6.78 30.83 -17.19
CA ASP A 4 -5.53 31.58 -17.28
C ASP A 4 -4.71 31.33 -16.01
N LEU A 5 -3.79 30.37 -16.10
CA LEU A 5 -2.95 29.90 -14.98
C LEU A 5 -1.90 30.93 -14.51
N SER A 6 -1.88 32.15 -15.06
CA SER A 6 -0.99 33.22 -14.61
C SER A 6 -1.54 34.03 -13.44
N VAL A 7 -2.85 33.99 -13.21
CA VAL A 7 -3.50 34.74 -12.12
C VAL A 7 -3.53 33.85 -10.88
N PRO A 8 -3.09 34.34 -9.70
CA PRO A 8 -3.20 33.57 -8.46
C PRO A 8 -4.67 33.26 -8.15
N LEU A 9 -4.92 32.11 -7.53
CA LEU A 9 -6.28 31.62 -7.23
C LEU A 9 -7.10 32.66 -6.43
N ASP A 10 -6.44 33.42 -5.56
CA ASP A 10 -7.05 34.45 -4.72
C ASP A 10 -7.66 35.59 -5.55
N GLU A 11 -6.90 36.13 -6.51
CA GLU A 11 -7.37 37.19 -7.42
C GLU A 11 -8.47 36.67 -8.36
N LEU A 12 -8.43 35.39 -8.74
CA LEU A 12 -9.50 34.77 -9.54
C LEU A 12 -10.79 34.64 -8.75
N ILE A 13 -10.73 34.24 -7.48
CA ILE A 13 -11.90 34.14 -6.61
C ILE A 13 -12.48 35.53 -6.35
N GLU A 14 -11.64 36.52 -6.03
CA GLU A 14 -12.06 37.91 -5.77
C GLU A 14 -12.77 38.53 -7.00
N THR A 15 -12.15 38.43 -8.18
CA THR A 15 -12.76 38.96 -9.42
C THR A 15 -14.08 38.28 -9.77
N LYS A 16 -14.25 37.01 -9.40
CA LYS A 16 -15.48 36.25 -9.67
C LYS A 16 -16.56 36.50 -8.62
N LEU A 17 -16.22 36.60 -7.34
CA LEU A 17 -17.15 37.04 -6.31
C LEU A 17 -17.68 38.46 -6.61
N GLY A 18 -16.79 39.38 -7.00
CA GLY A 18 -17.17 40.72 -7.42
C GLY A 18 -18.04 40.73 -8.70
N ALA A 19 -17.71 39.89 -9.70
CA ALA A 19 -18.53 39.77 -10.91
C ALA A 19 -19.94 39.20 -10.63
N LEU A 20 -20.05 38.31 -9.65
CA LEU A 20 -21.30 37.70 -9.20
C LEU A 20 -22.07 38.58 -8.19
N SER A 21 -21.54 39.77 -7.85
CA SER A 21 -22.09 40.67 -6.83
C SER A 21 -22.29 39.97 -5.48
N LEU A 22 -21.47 38.97 -5.20
CA LEU A 22 -21.41 38.25 -3.93
C LEU A 22 -20.41 38.95 -3.00
N ARG A 23 -20.52 38.67 -1.70
CA ARG A 23 -19.60 39.18 -0.69
C ARG A 23 -18.16 38.75 -1.02
N ASP A 24 -17.30 39.73 -1.29
CA ASP A 24 -15.91 39.57 -1.76
C ASP A 24 -14.85 39.85 -0.68
N ASP A 25 -15.23 39.77 0.60
CA ASP A 25 -14.29 39.98 1.71
C ASP A 25 -13.14 38.95 1.70
N ASP A 26 -11.96 39.35 2.19
CA ASP A 26 -10.78 38.48 2.35
C ASP A 26 -11.11 37.16 3.08
N GLU A 27 -12.03 37.18 4.04
CA GLU A 27 -12.49 35.99 4.76
C GLU A 27 -13.19 34.99 3.83
N MET A 28 -14.00 35.49 2.89
CA MET A 28 -14.74 34.67 1.94
C MET A 28 -13.82 34.08 0.87
N VAL A 29 -12.87 34.89 0.37
CA VAL A 29 -11.85 34.44 -0.58
C VAL A 29 -11.01 33.32 0.02
N ASN A 30 -10.54 33.48 1.26
CA ASN A 30 -9.77 32.46 1.97
C ASN A 30 -10.58 31.19 2.26
N PHE A 31 -11.88 31.34 2.59
CA PHE A 31 -12.77 30.21 2.84
C PHE A 31 -13.00 29.37 1.58
N VAL A 32 -13.33 30.01 0.45
CA VAL A 32 -13.47 29.35 -0.86
C VAL A 32 -12.16 28.68 -1.27
N LYS A 33 -11.02 29.35 -1.07
CA LYS A 33 -9.70 28.77 -1.35
C LYS A 33 -9.48 27.47 -0.57
N GLY A 34 -9.75 27.46 0.73
CA GLY A 34 -9.63 26.26 1.57
C GLY A 34 -10.53 25.12 1.09
N LEU A 35 -11.79 25.42 0.76
CA LEU A 35 -12.74 24.44 0.21
C LEU A 35 -12.31 23.85 -1.13
N VAL A 36 -11.72 24.65 -2.00
CA VAL A 36 -11.27 24.22 -3.32
C VAL A 36 -9.97 23.40 -3.19
N GLU A 37 -9.04 23.78 -2.30
CA GLU A 37 -7.82 23.01 -2.00
C GLU A 37 -8.08 21.68 -1.29
N GLU A 38 -9.15 21.58 -0.49
CA GLU A 38 -9.54 20.35 0.19
C GLU A 38 -10.37 19.43 -0.74
N GLU A 39 -9.70 18.49 -1.40
CA GLU A 39 -10.28 17.47 -2.31
C GLU A 39 -11.24 16.49 -1.61
N SER A 40 -11.41 16.60 -0.28
CA SER A 40 -12.28 15.73 0.53
C SER A 40 -13.76 16.10 0.50
N PHE A 41 -14.13 17.30 0.04
CA PHE A 41 -15.52 17.73 0.01
C PHE A 41 -16.19 17.42 -1.32
N GLU A 42 -17.40 16.86 -1.27
CA GLU A 42 -18.26 16.72 -2.43
C GLU A 42 -18.70 18.11 -2.94
N PRO A 43 -18.96 18.27 -4.25
CA PRO A 43 -19.34 19.57 -4.81
C PRO A 43 -20.63 20.14 -4.18
N GLU A 44 -21.55 19.27 -3.74
CA GLU A 44 -22.78 19.66 -3.05
C GLU A 44 -22.47 20.25 -1.66
N ASP A 45 -21.58 19.61 -0.89
CA ASP A 45 -21.16 20.10 0.42
C ASP A 45 -20.43 21.46 0.33
N ARG A 46 -19.63 21.66 -0.73
CA ARG A 46 -18.95 22.94 -0.99
C ARG A 46 -19.94 24.06 -1.25
N LYS A 47 -20.98 23.77 -2.03
CA LYS A 47 -22.06 24.72 -2.33
C LYS A 47 -22.81 25.10 -1.06
N SER A 48 -23.22 24.12 -0.25
CA SER A 48 -23.91 24.35 1.02
C SER A 48 -23.05 25.14 2.02
N ALA A 49 -21.74 24.87 2.08
CA ALA A 49 -20.82 25.61 2.95
C ALA A 49 -20.69 27.09 2.54
N ILE A 50 -20.59 27.36 1.23
CA ILE A 50 -20.51 28.72 0.68
C ILE A 50 -21.83 29.47 0.88
N LEU A 51 -22.98 28.83 0.62
CA LEU A 51 -24.30 29.42 0.87
C LEU A 51 -24.51 29.73 2.36
N GLY A 52 -24.09 28.82 3.25
CA GLY A 52 -24.16 29.04 4.69
C GLY A 52 -23.32 30.23 5.17
N MET A 53 -22.13 30.44 4.60
CA MET A 53 -21.28 31.60 4.91
C MET A 53 -21.83 32.91 4.36
N LEU A 54 -22.56 32.85 3.25
CA LEU A 54 -23.25 34.01 2.67
C LEU A 54 -24.55 34.36 3.39
N GLU A 55 -24.96 33.58 4.41
CA GLU A 55 -26.27 33.68 5.05
C GLU A 55 -27.42 33.74 4.02
N ALA A 56 -27.20 33.15 2.85
CA ALA A 56 -28.15 33.16 1.75
C ALA A 56 -29.10 31.99 1.94
N ASP A 57 -30.41 32.24 1.83
CA ASP A 57 -31.40 31.18 1.84
C ASP A 57 -31.12 30.24 0.65
N GLU A 58 -31.13 28.93 0.92
CA GLU A 58 -30.94 27.90 -0.11
C GLU A 58 -31.99 27.99 -1.24
N GLU A 59 -33.09 28.72 -1.00
CA GLU A 59 -34.17 28.99 -1.96
C GLU A 59 -33.85 30.13 -2.95
N ASP A 60 -32.76 30.88 -2.76
CA ASP A 60 -32.34 31.89 -3.72
C ASP A 60 -31.60 31.24 -4.90
N GLU A 61 -32.35 30.91 -5.94
CA GLU A 61 -31.87 30.31 -7.19
C GLU A 61 -30.75 31.15 -7.86
N THR A 62 -30.70 32.46 -7.60
CA THR A 62 -29.72 33.36 -8.23
C THR A 62 -28.35 33.26 -7.59
N THR A 63 -28.29 33.23 -6.25
CA THR A 63 -27.04 33.09 -5.50
C THR A 63 -26.51 31.67 -5.59
N SER A 64 -27.38 30.68 -5.55
CA SER A 64 -27.00 29.27 -5.70
C SER A 64 -26.43 28.97 -7.09
N SER A 65 -26.99 29.53 -8.18
CA SER A 65 -26.41 29.42 -9.53
C SER A 65 -25.07 30.14 -9.64
N ALA A 66 -24.93 31.32 -9.02
CA ALA A 66 -23.68 32.07 -9.01
C ALA A 66 -22.56 31.29 -8.30
N VAL A 67 -22.87 30.65 -7.17
CA VAL A 67 -21.92 29.79 -6.44
C VAL A 67 -21.53 28.55 -7.25
N ASP A 68 -22.48 27.93 -7.97
CA ASP A 68 -22.18 26.81 -8.86
C ASP A 68 -21.24 27.21 -10.00
N GLU A 69 -21.46 28.38 -10.61
CA GLU A 69 -20.58 28.92 -11.65
C GLU A 69 -19.17 29.18 -11.11
N LEU A 70 -19.07 29.77 -9.91
CA LEU A 70 -17.79 30.02 -9.23
C LEU A 70 -17.04 28.72 -8.90
N LEU A 71 -17.75 27.70 -8.40
CA LEU A 71 -17.15 26.40 -8.11
C LEU A 71 -16.71 25.69 -9.40
N GLY A 72 -17.49 25.77 -10.48
CA GLY A 72 -17.11 25.19 -11.78
C GLY A 72 -15.84 25.81 -12.36
N GLU A 73 -15.66 27.13 -12.23
CA GLU A 73 -14.47 27.82 -12.73
C GLU A 73 -13.23 27.59 -11.84
N THR A 74 -13.40 27.62 -10.52
CA THR A 74 -12.29 27.40 -9.56
C THR A 74 -11.79 25.95 -9.57
N THR A 75 -12.69 24.97 -9.68
CA THR A 75 -12.32 23.55 -9.87
C THR A 75 -11.66 23.34 -11.22
N GLY A 76 -12.17 23.94 -12.30
CA GLY A 76 -11.54 23.90 -13.62
C GLY A 76 -10.13 24.50 -13.64
N TYR A 77 -9.89 25.58 -12.88
CA TYR A 77 -8.56 26.15 -12.69
C TYR A 77 -7.62 25.17 -11.96
N GLN A 78 -8.06 24.55 -10.86
CA GLN A 78 -7.26 23.55 -10.15
C GLN A 78 -6.96 22.31 -11.00
N ASP A 79 -7.93 21.82 -11.76
CA ASP A 79 -7.74 20.70 -12.68
C ASP A 79 -6.75 21.05 -13.79
N ALA A 80 -6.78 22.29 -14.31
CA ALA A 80 -5.80 22.78 -15.27
C ALA A 80 -4.39 22.89 -14.65
N VAL A 81 -4.27 23.35 -13.40
CA VAL A 81 -3.00 23.36 -12.64
C VAL A 81 -2.49 21.93 -12.44
N ALA A 82 -3.36 21.00 -12.02
CA ALA A 82 -3.03 19.61 -11.78
C ALA A 82 -2.63 18.91 -13.09
N ALA A 83 -3.34 19.15 -14.19
CA ALA A 83 -3.01 18.64 -15.52
C ALA A 83 -1.66 19.19 -16.01
N ARG A 84 -1.37 20.47 -15.79
CA ARG A 84 -0.07 21.07 -16.11
C ARG A 84 1.06 20.46 -15.27
N ARG A 85 0.84 20.25 -13.96
CA ARG A 85 1.80 19.54 -13.09
C ARG A 85 2.03 18.10 -13.54
N ARG A 86 0.98 17.38 -13.96
CA ARG A 86 1.09 16.02 -14.53
C ARG A 86 1.86 16.02 -15.86
N ALA A 87 1.62 17.00 -16.74
CA ALA A 87 2.34 17.14 -18.00
C ALA A 87 3.84 17.50 -17.78
N GLU A 88 4.14 18.39 -16.83
CA GLU A 88 5.52 18.73 -16.45
C GLU A 88 6.24 17.56 -15.75
N ALA A 89 5.52 16.75 -14.96
CA ALA A 89 6.04 15.51 -14.38
C ALA A 89 6.29 14.44 -15.46
N ALA A 90 5.42 14.33 -16.46
CA ALA A 90 5.63 13.44 -17.61
C ALA A 90 6.81 13.90 -18.49
N ALA A 91 7.04 15.21 -18.62
CA ALA A 91 8.20 15.76 -19.33
C ALA A 91 9.53 15.61 -18.55
N LYS A 92 9.48 15.55 -17.21
CA LYS A 92 10.64 15.27 -16.34
C LYS A 92 10.87 13.78 -16.06
N ALA A 93 9.99 12.89 -16.52
CA ALA A 93 10.27 11.47 -16.50
C ALA A 93 11.42 11.18 -17.49
N PRO A 94 12.51 10.52 -17.07
CA PRO A 94 13.62 10.23 -17.96
C PRO A 94 13.12 9.29 -19.06
N VAL A 95 13.07 9.81 -20.28
CA VAL A 95 13.01 9.01 -21.51
C VAL A 95 14.19 8.05 -21.45
N LYS A 96 13.94 6.80 -21.06
CA LYS A 96 14.92 5.73 -21.22
C LYS A 96 15.20 5.63 -22.71
N ALA A 97 16.36 6.15 -23.09
CA ALA A 97 16.95 6.04 -24.41
C ALA A 97 17.01 4.56 -24.81
N ALA A 98 16.04 4.12 -25.61
CA ALA A 98 16.01 2.83 -26.28
C ALA A 98 15.84 3.01 -27.79
N VAL A 99 16.41 4.09 -28.33
CA VAL A 99 16.58 4.33 -29.76
C VAL A 99 18.08 4.52 -29.95
N GLU A 100 18.66 3.87 -30.96
CA GLU A 100 20.10 3.81 -31.29
C GLU A 100 20.93 2.64 -30.74
N LYS A 101 20.41 1.42 -30.83
CA LYS A 101 21.27 0.24 -31.08
C LYS A 101 20.67 -0.65 -32.17
N ALA A 102 20.47 -0.06 -33.35
CA ALA A 102 20.20 -0.79 -34.59
C ALA A 102 21.40 -0.56 -35.53
N LYS A 103 21.85 -1.63 -36.20
CA LYS A 103 22.97 -1.72 -37.18
C LYS A 103 24.29 -2.36 -36.70
N LYS A 104 24.21 -3.42 -35.91
CA LYS A 104 25.12 -4.58 -36.07
C LYS A 104 24.26 -5.84 -36.12
N PRO A 105 24.43 -6.75 -37.10
CA PRO A 105 23.72 -8.02 -37.09
C PRO A 105 24.14 -8.78 -35.83
N LEU A 106 23.18 -9.03 -34.94
CA LEU A 106 23.33 -9.77 -33.70
C LEU A 106 23.70 -11.21 -34.05
N THR A 107 24.68 -11.80 -33.37
CA THR A 107 25.04 -13.21 -33.58
C THR A 107 23.90 -14.12 -33.08
N ALA A 108 23.80 -15.35 -33.61
CA ALA A 108 22.69 -16.26 -33.29
C ALA A 108 22.53 -16.55 -31.79
N GLU A 109 23.61 -16.43 -31.02
CA GLU A 109 23.61 -16.59 -29.56
C GLU A 109 22.97 -15.39 -28.85
N GLU A 110 23.22 -14.17 -29.32
CA GLU A 110 22.63 -12.95 -28.76
C GLU A 110 21.13 -12.83 -29.09
N GLU A 111 20.72 -13.37 -30.25
CA GLU A 111 19.29 -13.51 -30.57
C GLU A 111 18.59 -14.54 -29.68
N ALA A 112 19.27 -15.63 -29.31
CA ALA A 112 18.71 -16.63 -28.40
C ALA A 112 18.54 -16.05 -26.98
N VAL A 113 19.49 -15.23 -26.51
CA VAL A 113 19.36 -14.52 -25.23
C VAL A 113 18.21 -13.51 -25.27
N ARG A 114 18.10 -12.71 -26.34
CA ARG A 114 16.96 -11.79 -26.49
C ARG A 114 15.63 -12.51 -26.64
N LYS A 115 15.58 -13.63 -27.36
CA LYS A 115 14.37 -14.46 -27.47
C LYS A 115 14.01 -15.08 -26.13
N ALA A 116 14.98 -15.56 -25.35
CA ALA A 116 14.75 -16.09 -24.01
C ALA A 116 14.30 -14.99 -23.03
N GLU A 117 14.88 -13.80 -23.11
CA GLU A 117 14.48 -12.65 -22.30
C GLU A 117 13.09 -12.15 -22.69
N LEU A 118 12.79 -12.08 -23.99
CA LEU A 118 11.43 -11.79 -24.49
C LEU A 118 10.42 -12.87 -24.10
N LEU A 119 10.82 -14.15 -24.09
CA LEU A 119 10.00 -15.24 -23.57
C LEU A 119 9.81 -15.13 -22.06
N LYS A 120 10.75 -14.59 -21.29
CA LYS A 120 10.55 -14.30 -19.86
C LYS A 120 9.62 -13.10 -19.65
N THR A 121 9.67 -12.10 -20.52
CA THR A 121 8.81 -10.91 -20.38
C THR A 121 7.41 -11.09 -20.94
N TYR A 122 7.22 -11.94 -21.96
CA TYR A 122 5.95 -12.14 -22.66
C TYR A 122 5.42 -13.58 -22.63
N GLY A 123 6.24 -14.56 -22.22
CA GLY A 123 5.82 -15.93 -22.01
C GLY A 123 5.14 -16.05 -20.65
N TYR A 124 3.82 -16.08 -20.71
CA TYR A 124 2.96 -16.94 -19.88
C TYR A 124 3.74 -17.83 -18.90
N MET A 125 3.51 -17.59 -17.61
CA MET A 125 3.57 -18.56 -16.49
C MET A 125 3.97 -19.97 -16.95
N ALA A 126 5.27 -20.21 -17.16
CA ALA A 126 5.78 -21.56 -16.97
C ALA A 126 5.53 -21.83 -15.49
N GLU A 127 4.78 -22.89 -15.18
CA GLU A 127 4.44 -23.26 -13.81
C GLU A 127 5.70 -23.16 -12.96
N GLU A 128 5.77 -22.12 -12.12
CA GLU A 128 6.80 -22.01 -11.08
C GLU A 128 6.73 -23.33 -10.34
N THR A 129 7.82 -24.10 -10.40
CA THR A 129 7.90 -25.33 -9.60
C THR A 129 7.65 -24.94 -8.14
N GLU A 130 6.93 -25.77 -7.38
CA GLU A 130 6.52 -25.42 -6.00
C GLU A 130 7.71 -24.97 -5.13
N GLY A 131 8.93 -25.41 -5.44
CA GLY A 131 10.18 -24.97 -4.81
C GLY A 131 10.55 -23.51 -5.10
N GLU A 132 10.44 -23.05 -6.34
CA GLU A 132 10.75 -21.65 -6.71
C GLU A 132 9.70 -20.68 -6.17
N ARG A 133 8.44 -21.12 -6.05
CA ARG A 133 7.39 -20.38 -5.34
C ARG A 133 7.70 -20.20 -3.85
N LEU A 134 8.12 -21.27 -3.19
CA LEU A 134 8.47 -21.24 -1.77
C LEU A 134 9.71 -20.39 -1.50
N GLU A 135 10.74 -20.46 -2.34
CA GLU A 135 11.94 -19.62 -2.20
C GLU A 135 11.64 -18.14 -2.43
N ARG A 136 10.75 -17.82 -3.38
CA ARG A 136 10.31 -16.44 -3.61
C ARG A 136 9.45 -15.92 -2.45
N GLU A 137 8.57 -16.76 -1.91
CA GLU A 137 7.76 -16.41 -0.73
C GLU A 137 8.62 -16.25 0.53
N GLU A 138 9.67 -17.06 0.70
CA GLU A 138 10.64 -16.91 1.80
C GLU A 138 11.52 -15.67 1.63
N ALA A 139 11.97 -15.36 0.42
CA ALA A 139 12.73 -14.15 0.12
C ALA A 139 11.89 -12.88 0.30
N GLU A 140 10.61 -12.92 -0.10
CA GLU A 140 9.67 -11.82 0.14
C GLU A 140 9.34 -11.67 1.63
N ARG A 141 9.18 -12.77 2.39
CA ARG A 141 9.00 -12.74 3.85
C ARG A 141 10.23 -12.20 4.57
N GLN A 142 11.45 -12.54 4.15
CA GLN A 142 12.69 -12.00 4.71
C GLN A 142 12.86 -10.51 4.39
N ALA A 143 12.58 -10.12 3.14
CA ALA A 143 12.61 -8.71 2.75
C ALA A 143 11.53 -7.87 3.48
N GLN A 144 10.38 -8.46 3.79
CA GLN A 144 9.34 -7.85 4.61
C GLN A 144 9.70 -7.82 6.11
N SER A 145 10.45 -8.80 6.63
CA SER A 145 10.94 -8.76 8.02
C SER A 145 12.04 -7.72 8.24
N ASP A 146 12.88 -7.49 7.22
CA ASP A 146 13.93 -6.47 7.31
C ASP A 146 13.40 -5.05 7.10
N LYS A 147 12.28 -4.91 6.37
CA LYS A 147 11.48 -3.68 6.28
C LYS A 147 10.39 -3.58 7.34
N ALA A 148 10.33 -4.51 8.29
CA ALA A 148 9.33 -4.49 9.34
C ALA A 148 9.44 -3.17 10.10
N TYR A 149 8.36 -2.41 10.07
CA TYR A 149 8.25 -1.12 10.74
C TYR A 149 8.48 -1.34 12.24
N LYS A 150 9.64 -0.89 12.73
CA LYS A 150 9.97 -1.00 14.15
C LYS A 150 9.22 0.07 14.90
N ASP A 151 8.33 -0.34 15.81
CA ASP A 151 7.59 0.58 16.66
C ASP A 151 8.56 1.53 17.40
N PRO A 152 8.49 2.85 17.17
CA PRO A 152 9.35 3.81 17.84
C PRO A 152 9.19 3.80 19.37
N SER A 153 8.08 3.31 19.93
CA SER A 153 7.88 3.18 21.38
C SER A 153 8.88 2.22 22.04
N GLN A 154 9.30 1.18 21.30
CA GLN A 154 10.24 0.15 21.73
C GLN A 154 11.70 0.57 21.58
N MET A 155 11.97 1.70 20.91
CA MET A 155 13.32 2.20 20.64
C MET A 155 13.82 3.19 21.71
N SER A 156 15.13 3.20 21.96
CA SER A 156 15.74 4.16 22.87
C SER A 156 15.57 5.60 22.35
N ARG A 157 15.53 6.60 23.23
CA ARG A 157 15.32 8.02 22.84
C ARG A 157 16.29 8.49 21.75
N LYS A 158 17.55 8.03 21.78
CA LYS A 158 18.57 8.36 20.77
C LYS A 158 18.30 7.69 19.42
N GLN A 159 17.78 6.46 19.43
CA GLN A 159 17.43 5.72 18.22
C GLN A 159 16.17 6.28 17.57
N ARG A 160 15.16 6.65 18.36
CA ARG A 160 13.97 7.34 17.86
C ARG A 160 14.30 8.62 17.12
N LYS A 161 15.12 9.48 17.72
CA LYS A 161 15.49 10.76 17.11
C LYS A 161 16.20 10.56 15.76
N LYS A 162 17.11 9.58 15.67
CA LYS A 162 17.82 9.24 14.44
C LYS A 162 16.94 8.56 13.39
N ALA A 163 15.94 7.79 13.82
CA ALA A 163 14.97 7.14 12.94
C ALA A 163 13.91 8.11 12.40
N LEU A 164 13.68 9.24 13.08
CA LEU A 164 12.77 10.32 12.66
C LEU A 164 13.50 11.44 11.91
N GLU A 165 14.84 11.46 11.92
CA GLU A 165 15.64 12.50 11.28
C GLU A 165 15.63 12.27 9.75
N GLY A 166 14.94 13.15 9.02
CA GLY A 166 14.79 13.07 7.56
C GLY A 166 13.68 12.13 7.08
N VAL A 167 12.84 11.62 7.97
CA VAL A 167 11.66 10.82 7.60
C VAL A 167 10.44 11.73 7.51
N ASP A 168 9.78 11.69 6.36
CA ASP A 168 8.53 12.39 6.12
C ASP A 168 7.42 11.81 7.02
N LEU A 169 6.93 12.63 7.94
CA LEU A 169 5.95 12.24 8.96
C LEU A 169 4.57 11.94 8.36
N LEU A 170 4.24 12.50 7.20
CA LEU A 170 2.97 12.25 6.51
C LEU A 170 3.01 10.96 5.67
N ALA A 171 4.20 10.52 5.25
CA ALA A 171 4.39 9.25 4.56
C ALA A 171 4.51 8.06 5.53
N LEU A 172 4.43 8.29 6.84
CA LEU A 172 4.50 7.21 7.82
C LEU A 172 3.27 6.30 7.72
N PRO A 173 3.45 4.97 7.69
CA PRO A 173 2.34 4.03 7.74
C PRO A 173 1.47 4.25 8.98
N ASN A 174 0.16 4.04 8.84
CA ASN A 174 -0.76 4.12 9.96
C ASN A 174 -0.42 3.06 11.02
N LEU A 175 0.02 3.54 12.19
CA LEU A 175 0.42 2.72 13.32
C LEU A 175 -0.66 1.71 13.73
N ASN A 176 -1.94 2.09 13.68
CA ASN A 176 -3.04 1.22 14.07
C ASN A 176 -3.17 0.03 13.13
N GLN A 177 -2.99 0.23 11.82
CA GLN A 177 -3.04 -0.88 10.85
C GLN A 177 -1.87 -1.84 11.06
N HIS A 178 -0.67 -1.33 11.35
CA HIS A 178 0.49 -2.17 11.64
C HIS A 178 0.28 -3.02 12.91
N HIS A 179 -0.26 -2.42 13.97
CA HIS A 179 -0.56 -3.15 15.22
C HIS A 179 -1.58 -4.27 15.00
N VAL A 180 -2.61 -4.03 14.20
CA VAL A 180 -3.60 -5.06 13.84
C VAL A 180 -2.95 -6.18 13.03
N GLN A 181 -2.12 -5.86 12.04
CA GLN A 181 -1.40 -6.85 11.23
C GLN A 181 -0.41 -7.67 12.07
N GLU A 182 0.33 -7.04 12.99
CA GLU A 182 1.23 -7.74 13.91
C GLU A 182 0.46 -8.66 14.87
N GLN A 183 -0.67 -8.21 15.42
CA GLN A 183 -1.51 -9.06 16.28
C GLN A 183 -2.07 -10.25 15.51
N GLU A 184 -2.53 -10.06 14.27
CA GLU A 184 -2.98 -11.17 13.43
C GLU A 184 -1.84 -12.14 13.14
N ARG A 185 -0.65 -11.63 12.81
CA ARG A 185 0.53 -12.45 12.57
C ARG A 185 0.91 -13.25 13.82
N GLN A 186 0.91 -12.63 14.99
CA GLN A 186 1.14 -13.32 16.26
C GLN A 186 0.10 -14.40 16.52
N ARG A 187 -1.18 -14.16 16.21
CA ARG A 187 -2.25 -15.18 16.31
C ARG A 187 -2.02 -16.35 15.36
N ARG A 188 -1.61 -16.09 14.11
CA ARG A 188 -1.26 -17.14 13.13
C ARG A 188 -0.02 -17.94 13.55
N GLU A 189 1.00 -17.27 14.06
CA GLU A 189 2.19 -17.93 14.58
C GLU A 189 1.88 -18.76 15.83
N ALA A 190 1.06 -18.27 16.75
CA ALA A 190 0.63 -19.00 17.94
C ALA A 190 -0.20 -20.24 17.58
N SER A 191 -1.12 -20.14 16.62
CA SER A 191 -1.90 -21.29 16.14
C SER A 191 -1.02 -22.32 15.44
N SER A 192 -0.04 -21.88 14.62
CA SER A 192 0.93 -22.78 13.99
C SER A 192 1.81 -23.50 15.00
N LYS A 193 2.32 -22.80 16.02
CA LYS A 193 3.13 -23.37 17.10
C LYS A 193 2.31 -24.37 17.94
N ALA A 194 1.05 -24.04 18.24
CA ALA A 194 0.16 -24.96 18.94
C ALA A 194 -0.12 -26.23 18.13
N ALA A 195 -0.30 -26.12 16.81
CA ALA A 195 -0.48 -27.26 15.93
C ALA A 195 0.79 -28.15 15.86
N GLN A 196 1.97 -27.52 15.74
CA GLN A 196 3.25 -28.23 15.77
C GLN A 196 3.49 -28.92 17.12
N ALA A 197 3.14 -28.27 18.24
CA ALA A 197 3.25 -28.86 19.57
C ALA A 197 2.33 -30.07 19.76
N LYS A 198 1.09 -30.00 19.24
CA LYS A 198 0.17 -31.16 19.21
C LYS A 198 0.75 -32.31 18.39
N LYS A 199 1.21 -32.03 17.17
CA LYS A 199 1.84 -33.04 16.31
C LYS A 199 3.05 -33.70 16.99
N ALA A 200 3.92 -32.92 17.60
CA ALA A 200 5.08 -33.43 18.33
C ALA A 200 4.69 -34.32 19.53
N LYS A 201 3.62 -33.95 20.24
CA LYS A 201 3.09 -34.76 21.34
C LYS A 201 2.50 -36.07 20.85
N ASP A 202 1.69 -36.04 19.80
CA ASP A 202 1.08 -37.24 19.20
C ASP A 202 2.15 -38.20 18.67
N ASP A 203 3.20 -37.67 18.03
CA ASP A 203 4.34 -38.47 17.56
C ASP A 203 5.12 -39.10 18.73
N ALA A 204 5.31 -38.36 19.84
CA ALA A 204 5.97 -38.88 21.03
C ALA A 204 5.14 -39.99 21.70
N ASP A 205 3.82 -39.82 21.82
CA ASP A 205 2.92 -40.81 22.38
C ASP A 205 2.85 -42.07 21.50
N ARG A 206 2.83 -41.91 20.17
CA ARG A 206 2.92 -43.04 19.24
C ARG A 206 4.23 -43.81 19.36
N ARG A 207 5.36 -43.11 19.56
CA ARG A 207 6.66 -43.76 19.80
C ARG A 207 6.65 -44.55 21.12
N LYS A 208 6.13 -43.97 22.20
CA LYS A 208 5.98 -44.68 23.50
C LYS A 208 5.14 -45.94 23.37
N GLN A 209 3.99 -45.87 22.68
CA GLN A 209 3.14 -47.05 22.46
C GLN A 209 3.89 -48.16 21.70
N LYS A 210 4.68 -47.80 20.69
CA LYS A 210 5.51 -48.76 19.95
C LYS A 210 6.60 -49.38 20.82
N GLU A 211 7.29 -48.57 21.63
CA GLU A 211 8.32 -49.04 22.56
C GLU A 211 7.74 -49.96 23.64
N ASP A 212 6.60 -49.63 24.22
CA ASP A 212 5.93 -50.46 25.22
C ASP A 212 5.43 -51.77 24.62
N ALA A 213 4.93 -51.75 23.38
CA ALA A 213 4.58 -52.96 22.64
C ALA A 213 5.82 -53.83 22.35
N ALA A 214 6.93 -53.23 21.93
CA ALA A 214 8.19 -53.92 21.68
C ALA A 214 8.74 -54.56 22.97
N LYS A 215 8.75 -53.82 24.09
CA LYS A 215 9.17 -54.35 25.41
C LYS A 215 8.29 -55.53 25.84
N LYS A 216 6.97 -55.43 25.69
CA LYS A 216 6.05 -56.55 25.99
C LYS A 216 6.31 -57.77 25.10
N LEU A 217 6.61 -57.58 23.82
CA LEU A 217 6.97 -58.69 22.92
C LEU A 217 8.31 -59.32 23.31
N GLU A 218 9.32 -58.52 23.67
CA GLU A 218 10.59 -59.03 24.17
C GLU A 218 10.44 -59.78 25.49
N GLU A 219 9.63 -59.30 26.43
CA GLU A 219 9.34 -60.03 27.66
C GLU A 219 8.63 -61.36 27.39
N LYS A 220 7.66 -61.39 26.46
CA LYS A 220 7.02 -62.63 26.03
C LYS A 220 8.02 -63.60 25.40
N ARG A 221 8.91 -63.12 24.52
CA ARG A 221 9.99 -63.94 23.92
C ARG A 221 10.93 -64.48 24.99
N LYS A 222 11.37 -63.66 25.95
CA LYS A 222 12.23 -64.07 27.07
C LYS A 222 11.53 -65.09 27.98
N ARG A 223 10.22 -64.95 28.23
CA ARG A 223 9.44 -65.93 29.00
C ARG A 223 9.29 -67.25 28.24
N ALA A 224 8.96 -67.22 26.96
CA ALA A 224 8.86 -68.41 26.11
C ALA A 224 10.19 -69.18 26.06
N GLN A 225 11.31 -68.48 25.83
CA GLN A 225 12.64 -69.09 25.81
C GLN A 225 13.05 -69.70 27.17
N LYS A 226 12.57 -69.16 28.30
CA LYS A 226 12.79 -69.75 29.63
C LYS A 226 11.95 -71.01 29.86
N VAL A 227 10.77 -71.12 29.26
CA VAL A 227 9.91 -72.31 29.35
C VAL A 227 10.49 -73.46 28.52
N GLU A 228 10.95 -73.18 27.29
CA GLU A 228 11.62 -74.18 26.44
C GLU A 228 12.95 -74.71 27.00
N ARG A 229 13.60 -73.98 27.91
CA ARG A 229 14.81 -74.45 28.62
C ARG A 229 14.51 -75.30 29.86
N LYS A 230 13.26 -75.32 30.33
CA LYS A 230 12.85 -76.05 31.55
C LYS A 230 12.02 -77.31 31.26
N GLY A 231 11.42 -77.42 30.07
CA GLY A 231 10.87 -78.67 29.54
C GLY A 231 11.95 -79.48 28.87
#